data_AF-A0A0S8AN57-F1
#
_entry.id   AF-A0A0S8AN57-F1
#
_cell.length_a   1.000
_cell.length_b   1.000
_cell.length_c   1.000
_cell.angle_alpha   90.00
_cell.angle_beta   90.00
_cell.angle_gamma   90.00
#
_symmetry.space_group_name_H-M   'P 1'
#
loop_
_entity.id
_entity.type
_entity.pdbx_description
1 polymer ?
#
loop_
_entity_poly.entity_id
_entity_poly.type
_entity_poly.pdbx_seq_one_letter_code
_entity_poly.pdbx_strand_id
1 'polypeptide(L)'
;MAWPGEKEAWDVLSGLASKQVTTKAKARFNSRDSTYELKCFGQDISISLTDRNVFSKSNLGMLLVSALGDYSRLSTLRYLIHASDLPLTGQLVRPSDLSGGGIFVKGTHVLPLDKIATYFADYRGDFLSIGKSLGGSELDYGDMSLKLLPFPRVPVVLIVWCGDDEFAPKASLLFDSSCGEHLSTDIIWSTAVMTVEMMLINAKAYNTYNASGSQG
;
A
#
# COMPACT_ATOMS: atom_id res chain seq x y z
N MET A 1 -11.81 -11.70 -16.48
CA MET A 1 -10.77 -12.15 -17.41
C MET A 1 -9.45 -11.62 -16.89
N ALA A 2 -8.47 -12.47 -16.57
CA ALA A 2 -7.18 -12.00 -16.03
C ALA A 2 -6.38 -11.28 -17.12
N TRP A 3 -5.79 -10.14 -16.78
CA TRP A 3 -4.94 -9.37 -17.70
C TRP A 3 -3.68 -10.17 -18.06
N PRO A 4 -3.09 -10.00 -19.25
CA PRO A 4 -1.92 -10.78 -19.68
C PRO A 4 -0.78 -10.81 -18.65
N GLY A 5 -0.48 -9.65 -18.04
CA GLY A 5 0.56 -9.54 -17.01
C GLY A 5 0.22 -10.24 -15.68
N GLU A 6 -1.06 -10.36 -15.34
CA GLU A 6 -1.51 -11.12 -14.15
C GLU A 6 -1.39 -12.62 -14.39
N LYS A 7 -1.80 -13.11 -15.58
CA LYS A 7 -1.66 -14.53 -15.94
C LYS A 7 -0.19 -14.97 -15.87
N GLU A 8 0.71 -14.19 -16.45
CA GLU A 8 2.15 -14.44 -16.39
C GLU A 8 2.66 -14.46 -14.95
N ALA A 9 2.25 -13.50 -14.11
CA ALA A 9 2.66 -13.46 -12.71
C ALA A 9 2.21 -14.71 -11.93
N TRP A 10 0.99 -15.21 -12.17
CA TRP A 10 0.54 -16.48 -11.58
C TRP A 10 1.39 -17.67 -12.02
N ASP A 11 1.71 -17.76 -13.31
CA ASP A 11 2.51 -18.85 -13.87
C ASP A 11 3.93 -18.84 -13.28
N VAL A 12 4.56 -17.65 -13.20
CA VAL A 12 5.88 -17.48 -12.59
C VAL A 12 5.85 -17.84 -11.11
N LEU A 13 4.93 -17.28 -10.33
CA LEU A 13 4.85 -17.52 -8.88
C LEU A 13 4.63 -19.01 -8.56
N SER A 14 3.83 -19.71 -9.37
CA SER A 14 3.57 -21.14 -9.19
C SER A 14 4.80 -22.01 -9.46
N GLY A 15 5.75 -21.54 -10.26
CA GLY A 15 7.01 -22.23 -10.55
C GLY A 15 8.11 -22.01 -9.50
N LEU A 16 7.92 -21.08 -8.55
CA LEU A 16 8.94 -20.76 -7.54
C LEU A 16 8.88 -21.71 -6.35
N ALA A 17 10.04 -21.98 -5.75
CA ALA A 17 10.12 -22.74 -4.51
C ALA A 17 9.53 -21.93 -3.33
N SER A 18 8.46 -22.44 -2.71
CA SER A 18 7.73 -21.71 -1.66
C SER A 18 8.57 -21.30 -0.46
N LYS A 19 9.58 -22.09 -0.09
CA LYS A 19 10.56 -21.73 0.94
C LYS A 19 11.35 -20.46 0.58
N GLN A 20 11.74 -20.30 -0.68
CA GLN A 20 12.46 -19.09 -1.11
C GLN A 20 11.54 -17.87 -1.10
N VAL A 21 10.31 -18.01 -1.62
CA VAL A 21 9.30 -16.94 -1.64
C VAL A 21 8.97 -16.47 -0.22
N THR A 22 8.70 -17.39 0.70
CA THR A 22 8.34 -17.06 2.09
C THR A 22 9.46 -16.30 2.82
N THR A 23 10.71 -16.76 2.71
CA THR A 23 11.86 -16.04 3.29
C THR A 23 12.03 -14.66 2.68
N LYS A 24 12.06 -14.57 1.36
CA LYS A 24 12.31 -13.31 0.65
C LYS A 24 11.18 -12.29 0.83
N ALA A 25 9.93 -12.71 0.84
CA ALA A 25 8.78 -11.82 0.92
C ALA A 25 8.26 -11.55 2.35
N LYS A 26 8.82 -12.24 3.37
CA LYS A 26 8.25 -12.32 4.73
C LYS A 26 6.80 -12.81 4.73
N ALA A 27 6.51 -13.79 3.87
CA ALA A 27 5.22 -14.46 3.78
C ALA A 27 5.23 -15.81 4.53
N ARG A 28 4.05 -16.40 4.75
CA ARG A 28 3.92 -17.82 5.12
C ARG A 28 3.32 -18.60 3.95
N PHE A 29 3.52 -19.91 3.93
CA PHE A 29 2.93 -20.79 2.92
C PHE A 29 2.24 -21.97 3.59
N ASN A 30 0.99 -22.22 3.23
CA ASN A 30 0.24 -23.39 3.61
C ASN A 30 0.34 -24.44 2.50
N SER A 31 1.07 -25.53 2.75
CA SER A 31 1.25 -26.60 1.77
C SER A 31 0.02 -27.48 1.58
N ARG A 32 -0.98 -27.41 2.48
CA ARG A 32 -2.20 -28.23 2.37
C ARG A 32 -3.08 -27.77 1.20
N ASP A 33 -3.18 -26.47 0.97
CA ASP A 33 -4.05 -25.85 -0.04
C ASP A 33 -3.27 -25.00 -1.06
N SER A 34 -1.95 -24.96 -0.95
CA SER A 34 -1.05 -24.16 -1.81
C SER A 34 -1.36 -22.66 -1.75
N THR A 35 -1.50 -22.13 -0.54
CA THR A 35 -1.84 -20.72 -0.28
C THR A 35 -0.70 -19.97 0.39
N TYR A 36 -0.30 -18.82 -0.15
CA TYR A 36 0.54 -17.88 0.59
C TYR A 36 -0.30 -16.97 1.49
N GLU A 37 0.25 -16.63 2.64
CA GLU A 37 -0.30 -15.65 3.58
C GLU A 37 0.69 -14.49 3.70
N LEU A 38 0.24 -13.28 3.35
CA LEU A 38 1.05 -12.07 3.34
C LEU A 38 0.37 -10.96 4.14
N LYS A 39 1.15 -10.22 4.95
CA LYS A 39 0.64 -9.03 5.64
C LYS A 39 0.77 -7.78 4.76
N CYS A 40 -0.36 -7.16 4.43
CA CYS A 40 -0.43 -5.89 3.71
C CYS A 40 -1.27 -4.90 4.53
N PHE A 41 -0.74 -3.72 4.86
CA PHE A 41 -1.40 -2.74 5.73
C PHE A 41 -1.91 -3.35 7.06
N GLY A 42 -1.07 -4.20 7.66
CA GLY A 42 -1.42 -4.94 8.88
C GLY A 42 -2.42 -6.09 8.69
N GLN A 43 -3.07 -6.21 7.53
CA GLN A 43 -4.09 -7.21 7.24
C GLN A 43 -3.48 -8.47 6.63
N ASP A 44 -3.95 -9.65 7.06
CA ASP A 44 -3.59 -10.90 6.41
C ASP A 44 -4.36 -11.05 5.09
N ILE A 45 -3.60 -11.24 4.00
CA ILE A 45 -4.07 -11.49 2.64
C ILE A 45 -3.64 -12.90 2.23
N SER A 46 -4.58 -13.67 1.69
CA SER A 46 -4.38 -15.03 1.21
C SER A 46 -4.27 -15.05 -0.31
N ILE A 47 -3.27 -15.77 -0.84
CA ILE A 47 -2.98 -15.90 -2.26
C ILE A 47 -3.00 -17.40 -2.61
N SER A 48 -4.13 -17.88 -3.12
CA SER A 48 -4.33 -19.29 -3.52
C SER A 48 -3.73 -19.51 -4.90
N LEU A 49 -2.70 -20.36 -5.00
CA LEU A 49 -2.12 -20.77 -6.27
C LEU A 49 -3.08 -21.68 -7.05
N THR A 50 -3.85 -22.51 -6.34
CA THR A 50 -4.82 -23.44 -6.91
C THR A 50 -5.94 -22.70 -7.62
N ASP A 51 -6.54 -21.71 -6.95
CA ASP A 51 -7.69 -20.95 -7.47
C ASP A 51 -7.28 -19.71 -8.27
N ARG A 52 -5.98 -19.38 -8.28
CA ARG A 52 -5.42 -18.13 -8.83
C ARG A 52 -6.19 -16.90 -8.35
N ASN A 53 -6.39 -16.84 -7.04
CA ASN A 53 -7.17 -15.78 -6.42
C ASN A 53 -6.46 -15.18 -5.20
N VAL A 54 -6.69 -13.88 -5.01
CA VAL A 54 -6.26 -13.11 -3.85
C VAL A 54 -7.50 -12.73 -3.06
N PHE A 55 -7.53 -13.06 -1.77
CA PHE A 55 -8.68 -12.80 -0.91
C PHE A 55 -8.22 -12.46 0.52
N SER A 56 -9.14 -11.94 1.34
CA SER A 56 -8.89 -11.71 2.76
C SER A 56 -10.17 -11.98 3.56
N LYS A 57 -10.00 -12.30 4.84
CA LYS A 57 -11.10 -12.48 5.80
C LYS A 57 -11.38 -11.24 6.64
N SER A 58 -10.53 -10.21 6.55
CA SER A 58 -10.70 -8.95 7.27
C SER A 58 -11.43 -7.92 6.40
N ASN A 59 -12.20 -7.02 7.00
CA ASN A 59 -12.90 -5.97 6.25
C ASN A 59 -11.93 -5.07 5.48
N LEU A 60 -10.83 -4.64 6.11
CA LEU A 60 -9.81 -3.81 5.47
C LEU A 60 -9.04 -4.58 4.39
N GLY A 61 -8.76 -5.87 4.61
CA GLY A 61 -8.12 -6.70 3.60
C GLY A 61 -9.04 -6.96 2.40
N MET A 62 -10.35 -7.13 2.61
CA MET A 62 -11.33 -7.22 1.52
C MET A 62 -11.36 -5.94 0.68
N LEU A 63 -11.26 -4.77 1.32
CA LEU A 63 -11.16 -3.49 0.63
C LEU A 63 -9.94 -3.44 -0.28
N LEU A 64 -8.78 -3.89 0.22
CA LEU A 64 -7.54 -3.95 -0.55
C LEU A 64 -7.66 -4.88 -1.76
N VAL A 65 -8.17 -6.10 -1.59
CA VAL A 65 -8.15 -7.13 -2.66
C VAL A 65 -9.32 -7.02 -3.64
N SER A 66 -10.43 -6.38 -3.22
CA SER A 66 -11.63 -6.22 -4.04
C SER A 66 -11.76 -4.80 -4.58
N ALA A 67 -11.94 -3.80 -3.71
CA ALA A 67 -12.18 -2.42 -4.14
C ALA A 67 -10.92 -1.81 -4.81
N LEU A 68 -9.73 -2.21 -4.37
CA LEU A 68 -8.45 -1.83 -4.96
C LEU A 68 -7.82 -2.97 -5.77
N GLY A 69 -8.60 -3.95 -6.20
CA GLY A 69 -8.12 -5.15 -6.89
C GLY A 69 -7.29 -4.87 -8.15
N ASP A 70 -7.64 -3.81 -8.89
CA ASP A 70 -6.91 -3.38 -10.10
C ASP A 70 -5.46 -2.97 -9.79
N TYR A 71 -5.20 -2.51 -8.57
CA TYR A 71 -3.87 -2.13 -8.10
C TYR A 71 -3.20 -3.26 -7.31
N SER A 72 -3.94 -3.87 -6.39
CA SER A 72 -3.37 -4.74 -5.36
C SER A 72 -3.05 -6.15 -5.86
N ARG A 73 -3.82 -6.72 -6.80
CA ARG A 73 -3.64 -8.11 -7.25
C ARG A 73 -2.29 -8.31 -7.90
N LEU A 74 -2.01 -7.58 -8.99
CA LEU A 74 -0.74 -7.70 -9.70
C LEU A 74 0.43 -7.28 -8.81
N SER A 75 0.28 -6.22 -8.00
CA SER A 75 1.32 -5.76 -7.08
C SER A 75 1.68 -6.81 -6.05
N THR A 76 0.68 -7.52 -5.49
CA THR A 76 0.91 -8.60 -4.53
C THR A 76 1.66 -9.77 -5.17
N LEU A 77 1.27 -10.18 -6.38
CA LEU A 77 1.96 -11.26 -7.10
C LEU A 77 3.40 -10.88 -7.44
N ARG A 78 3.62 -9.69 -8.01
CA ARG A 78 4.96 -9.21 -8.36
C ARG A 78 5.83 -9.02 -7.12
N TYR A 79 5.28 -8.55 -6.00
CA TYR A 79 6.01 -8.51 -4.73
C TYR A 79 6.45 -9.92 -4.28
N LEU A 80 5.56 -10.93 -4.31
CA LEU A 80 5.94 -12.30 -3.94
C LEU A 80 7.03 -12.89 -4.85
N ILE A 81 7.02 -12.53 -6.15
CA ILE A 81 8.01 -12.99 -7.13
C ILE A 81 9.38 -12.31 -6.92
N HIS A 82 9.39 -11.00 -6.67
CA HIS A 82 10.61 -10.18 -6.77
C HIS A 82 11.17 -9.70 -5.43
N ALA A 83 10.42 -9.78 -4.33
CA ALA A 83 10.93 -9.40 -3.02
C ALA A 83 12.27 -10.10 -2.73
N SER A 84 13.13 -9.43 -1.98
CA SER A 84 14.47 -9.89 -1.65
C SER A 84 14.71 -9.75 -0.15
N ASP A 85 15.52 -10.65 0.42
CA ASP A 85 15.87 -10.58 1.83
C ASP A 85 16.99 -9.55 2.08
N LEU A 86 16.63 -8.28 1.89
CA LEU A 86 17.50 -7.13 2.10
C LEU A 86 17.01 -6.31 3.30
N PRO A 87 17.94 -5.67 4.04
CA PRO A 87 17.58 -4.68 5.04
C PRO A 87 17.03 -3.42 4.37
N LEU A 88 16.24 -2.65 5.12
CA LEU A 88 15.85 -1.30 4.73
C LEU A 88 17.07 -0.39 4.74
N THR A 89 17.11 0.60 3.84
CA THR A 89 18.21 1.58 3.78
C THR A 89 18.07 2.68 4.84
N GLY A 90 16.84 2.94 5.29
CA GLY A 90 16.48 4.08 6.14
C GLY A 90 16.41 5.42 5.40
N GLN A 91 16.75 5.44 4.11
CA GLN A 91 16.76 6.67 3.30
C GLN A 91 15.39 6.86 2.65
N LEU A 92 14.76 8.01 2.89
CA LEU A 92 13.46 8.35 2.30
C LEU A 92 13.65 9.00 0.93
N VAL A 93 12.94 8.47 -0.07
CA VAL A 93 12.99 8.96 -1.46
C VAL A 93 11.59 9.22 -2.00
N ARG A 94 11.44 10.24 -2.84
CA ARG A 94 10.19 10.46 -3.56
C ARG A 94 10.07 9.46 -4.70
N PRO A 95 8.84 9.04 -5.07
CA PRO A 95 8.65 8.18 -6.24
C PRO A 95 9.21 8.80 -7.53
N SER A 96 9.18 10.12 -7.65
CA SER A 96 9.76 10.87 -8.78
C SER A 96 11.27 10.76 -8.92
N ASP A 97 11.96 10.48 -7.81
CA ASP A 97 13.42 10.51 -7.72
C ASP A 97 14.02 9.11 -7.99
N LEU A 98 13.15 8.09 -8.11
CA LEU A 98 13.53 6.73 -8.48
C LEU A 98 13.81 6.61 -9.98
N SER A 99 14.54 5.56 -10.36
CA SER A 99 14.74 5.25 -11.78
C SER A 99 13.40 5.00 -12.48
N GLY A 100 13.14 5.72 -13.57
CA GLY A 100 11.84 5.71 -14.26
C GLY A 100 10.73 6.51 -13.54
N GLY A 101 11.04 7.17 -12.43
CA GLY A 101 10.11 7.93 -11.58
C GLY A 101 9.46 9.15 -12.25
N GLY A 102 9.94 9.56 -13.42
CA GLY A 102 9.33 10.63 -14.20
C GLY A 102 7.86 10.40 -14.56
N ILE A 103 7.37 9.16 -14.50
CA ILE A 103 5.96 8.84 -14.73
C ILE A 103 5.04 9.41 -13.63
N PHE A 104 5.51 9.54 -12.39
CA PHE A 104 4.67 9.91 -11.23
C PHE A 104 4.24 11.38 -11.21
N VAL A 105 4.83 12.21 -12.08
CA VAL A 105 4.59 13.66 -12.12
C VAL A 105 3.81 14.10 -13.37
N LYS A 106 3.34 13.15 -14.20
CA LYS A 106 2.66 13.47 -15.47
C LYS A 106 1.46 12.56 -15.73
N GLY A 107 0.40 13.15 -16.30
CA GLY A 107 -0.77 12.42 -16.79
C GLY A 107 -1.57 11.72 -15.68
N THR A 108 -2.11 10.54 -15.99
CA THR A 108 -2.96 9.73 -15.08
C THR A 108 -2.20 9.13 -13.90
N HIS A 109 -0.89 9.33 -13.83
CA HIS A 109 -0.02 8.75 -12.80
C HIS A 109 0.28 9.72 -11.64
N VAL A 110 -0.31 10.93 -11.66
CA VAL A 110 -0.22 11.86 -10.54
C VAL A 110 -0.99 11.32 -9.35
N LEU A 111 -0.30 11.21 -8.21
CA LEU A 111 -0.91 10.75 -6.96
C LEU A 111 -1.87 11.81 -6.42
N PRO A 112 -3.08 11.45 -5.92
CA PRO A 112 -4.05 12.41 -5.41
C PRO A 112 -3.71 12.90 -4.00
N LEU A 113 -2.47 13.38 -3.80
CA LEU A 113 -1.95 13.87 -2.53
C LEU A 113 -2.66 15.13 -2.06
N ASP A 114 -3.18 15.96 -2.97
CA ASP A 114 -3.98 17.13 -2.58
C ASP A 114 -5.24 16.71 -1.82
N LYS A 115 -5.87 15.57 -2.17
CA LYS A 115 -7.04 15.06 -1.44
C LYS A 115 -6.69 14.62 -0.02
N ILE A 116 -5.50 14.03 0.15
CA ILE A 116 -4.97 13.69 1.48
C ILE A 116 -4.76 14.98 2.27
N ALA A 117 -4.08 15.96 1.67
CA ALA A 117 -3.74 17.22 2.32
C ALA A 117 -5.00 17.97 2.78
N THR A 118 -5.95 18.22 1.87
CA THR A 118 -7.17 18.96 2.16
C THR A 118 -8.02 18.27 3.22
N TYR A 119 -8.20 16.94 3.12
CA TYR A 119 -9.01 16.24 4.10
C TYR A 119 -8.34 16.22 5.48
N PHE A 120 -7.09 15.76 5.57
CA PHE A 120 -6.48 15.52 6.87
C PHE A 120 -5.98 16.79 7.57
N ALA A 121 -5.86 17.93 6.87
CA ALA A 121 -5.60 19.22 7.51
C ALA A 121 -6.65 19.56 8.60
N ASP A 122 -7.92 19.27 8.30
CA ASP A 122 -9.05 19.52 9.21
C ASP A 122 -9.33 18.33 10.16
N TYR A 123 -8.97 17.11 9.74
CA TYR A 123 -9.30 15.86 10.45
C TYR A 123 -8.05 15.10 10.94
N ARG A 124 -7.21 15.77 11.73
CA ARG A 124 -5.93 15.22 12.23
C ARG A 124 -6.07 13.91 12.99
N GLY A 125 -7.09 13.82 13.87
CA GLY A 125 -7.38 12.62 14.65
C GLY A 125 -7.73 11.41 13.78
N ASP A 126 -8.38 11.64 12.64
CA ASP A 126 -8.74 10.59 11.70
C ASP A 126 -7.51 10.06 10.98
N PHE A 127 -6.54 10.93 10.63
CA PHE A 127 -5.29 10.52 9.99
C PHE A 127 -4.58 9.44 10.81
N LEU A 128 -4.34 9.73 12.10
CA LEU A 128 -3.65 8.81 13.00
C LEU A 128 -4.48 7.56 13.31
N SER A 129 -5.80 7.71 13.50
CA SER A 129 -6.70 6.59 13.80
C SER A 129 -6.79 5.60 12.63
N ILE A 130 -6.96 6.10 11.40
CA ILE A 130 -6.96 5.29 10.19
C ILE A 130 -5.59 4.65 10.00
N GLY A 131 -4.51 5.42 10.12
CA GLY A 131 -3.15 4.92 10.02
C GLY A 131 -2.88 3.74 10.95
N LYS A 132 -3.29 3.87 12.21
CA LYS A 132 -3.18 2.80 13.22
C LYS A 132 -4.02 1.57 12.85
N SER A 133 -5.23 1.75 12.33
CA SER A 133 -6.07 0.64 11.86
C SER A 133 -5.43 -0.15 10.71
N LEU A 134 -4.60 0.52 9.90
CA LEU A 134 -3.80 -0.04 8.82
C LEU A 134 -2.43 -0.59 9.28
N GLY A 135 -2.25 -0.80 10.59
CA GLY A 135 -1.00 -1.27 11.17
C GLY A 135 0.16 -0.29 11.04
N GLY A 136 -0.13 0.98 10.77
CA GLY A 136 0.85 2.04 10.66
C GLY A 136 1.36 2.54 12.01
N SER A 137 2.49 3.24 11.96
CA SER A 137 3.10 3.90 13.10
C SER A 137 3.33 5.38 12.81
N GLU A 138 3.08 6.24 13.79
CA GLU A 138 3.36 7.67 13.71
C GLU A 138 4.87 7.93 13.58
N LEU A 139 5.21 9.03 12.90
CA LEU A 139 6.54 9.55 12.70
C LEU A 139 6.55 11.07 12.98
N ASP A 140 7.74 11.64 13.14
CA ASP A 140 7.95 13.04 13.52
C ASP A 140 8.37 13.91 12.31
N TYR A 141 7.57 13.88 11.25
CA TYR A 141 7.72 14.72 10.05
C TYR A 141 6.46 15.54 9.79
N GLY A 142 6.65 16.78 9.31
CA GLY A 142 5.53 17.69 9.02
C GLY A 142 4.70 17.99 10.27
N ASP A 143 3.42 18.29 10.09
CA ASP A 143 2.49 18.40 11.23
C ASP A 143 1.99 17.02 11.67
N MET A 144 1.90 16.09 10.73
CA MET A 144 1.54 14.69 10.95
C MET A 144 2.24 13.80 9.95
N SER A 145 2.71 12.64 10.40
CA SER A 145 3.20 11.63 9.47
C SER A 145 3.01 10.20 9.96
N LEU A 146 2.87 9.29 9.00
CA LEU A 146 2.64 7.87 9.23
C LEU A 146 3.57 7.04 8.35
N LYS A 147 4.14 6.00 8.94
CA LYS A 147 4.73 4.88 8.22
C LYS A 147 3.70 3.76 8.08
N LEU A 148 3.37 3.42 6.85
CA LEU A 148 2.53 2.29 6.48
C LEU A 148 3.36 1.19 5.84
N LEU A 149 2.88 -0.05 5.91
CA LEU A 149 3.51 -1.21 5.29
C LEU A 149 2.55 -1.82 4.25
N PRO A 150 2.45 -1.25 3.04
CA PRO A 150 1.70 -1.87 1.95
C PRO A 150 2.20 -3.30 1.66
N PHE A 151 3.51 -3.51 1.77
CA PHE A 151 4.14 -4.82 1.82
C PHE A 151 5.17 -4.89 2.97
N PRO A 152 5.51 -6.08 3.50
CA PRO A 152 6.39 -6.23 4.67
C PRO A 152 7.81 -5.66 4.53
N ARG A 153 8.28 -5.45 3.29
CA ARG A 153 9.61 -4.88 2.99
C ARG A 153 9.56 -3.55 2.25
N VAL A 154 8.38 -2.99 2.05
CA VAL A 154 8.19 -1.75 1.29
C VAL A 154 7.47 -0.75 2.19
N PRO A 155 8.17 -0.12 3.15
CA PRO A 155 7.58 0.94 3.95
C PRO A 155 7.32 2.18 3.11
N VAL A 156 6.17 2.79 3.36
CA VAL A 156 5.74 4.04 2.74
C VAL A 156 5.45 5.05 3.84
N VAL A 157 6.01 6.25 3.71
CA VAL A 157 5.80 7.36 4.64
C VAL A 157 4.89 8.38 3.99
N LEU A 158 3.77 8.69 4.65
CA LEU A 158 2.85 9.75 4.27
C LEU A 158 3.02 10.92 5.26
N ILE A 159 3.29 12.12 4.74
CA ILE A 159 3.52 13.34 5.51
C ILE A 159 2.46 14.36 5.12
N VAL A 160 1.87 15.04 6.10
CA VAL A 160 0.90 16.10 5.91
C VAL A 160 1.37 17.37 6.63
N TRP A 161 1.33 18.48 5.90
CA TRP A 161 1.40 19.83 6.43
C TRP A 161 -0.01 20.42 6.29
N CYS A 162 -0.61 20.84 7.41
CA CYS A 162 -1.96 21.36 7.46
C CYS A 162 -2.08 22.72 6.78
N GLY A 163 -0.96 23.41 6.56
CA GLY A 163 -0.97 24.79 6.09
C GLY A 163 -1.43 25.75 7.18
N ASP A 164 -1.52 27.01 6.80
CA ASP A 164 -1.96 28.13 7.63
C ASP A 164 -2.57 29.22 6.73
N ASP A 165 -2.75 30.43 7.26
CA ASP A 165 -3.31 31.56 6.51
C ASP A 165 -2.45 32.00 5.32
N GLU A 166 -1.16 31.64 5.30
CA GLU A 166 -0.20 32.01 4.24
C GLU A 166 0.06 30.87 3.25
N PHE A 167 -0.03 29.60 3.69
CA PHE A 167 0.32 28.42 2.90
C PHE A 167 -0.81 27.38 2.87
N ALA A 168 -1.17 26.94 1.66
CA ALA A 168 -2.16 25.87 1.49
C ALA A 168 -1.66 24.52 2.08
N PRO A 169 -2.58 23.65 2.56
CA PRO A 169 -2.23 22.32 3.01
C PRO A 169 -1.50 21.52 1.94
N LYS A 170 -0.55 20.68 2.35
CA LYS A 170 0.26 19.85 1.46
C LYS A 170 0.45 18.45 2.02
N ALA A 171 0.53 17.46 1.13
CA ALA A 171 0.94 16.11 1.49
C ALA A 171 2.12 15.62 0.65
N SER A 172 2.86 14.64 1.16
CA SER A 172 3.93 13.96 0.44
C SER A 172 3.96 12.48 0.78
N LEU A 173 4.25 11.67 -0.22
CA LEU A 173 4.44 10.23 -0.09
C LEU A 173 5.89 9.88 -0.44
N LEU A 174 6.56 9.17 0.45
CA LEU A 174 7.95 8.76 0.34
C LEU A 174 8.08 7.24 0.53
N PHE A 175 9.06 6.64 -0.12
CA PHE A 175 9.45 5.24 0.09
C PHE A 175 10.78 5.17 0.83
N ASP A 176 11.08 4.04 1.47
CA ASP A 176 12.49 3.68 1.69
C ASP A 176 13.15 3.38 0.34
N SER A 177 14.39 3.84 0.16
CA SER A 177 15.10 3.70 -1.11
C SER A 177 15.36 2.24 -1.53
N SER A 178 15.21 1.27 -0.61
CA SER A 178 15.24 -0.16 -0.93
C SER A 178 14.04 -0.63 -1.78
N CYS A 179 13.02 0.19 -2.01
CA CYS A 179 11.81 -0.24 -2.72
C CYS A 179 12.08 -0.72 -4.15
N GLY A 180 13.07 -0.14 -4.83
CA GLY A 180 13.48 -0.54 -6.19
C GLY A 180 14.09 -1.95 -6.26
N GLU A 181 14.60 -2.47 -5.14
CA GLU A 181 15.10 -3.85 -5.03
C GLU A 181 13.98 -4.89 -4.89
N HIS A 182 12.75 -4.43 -4.70
CA HIS A 182 11.58 -5.28 -4.47
C HIS A 182 10.54 -5.15 -5.58
N LEU A 183 10.40 -3.97 -6.16
CA LEU A 183 9.29 -3.61 -7.05
C LEU A 183 9.80 -2.90 -8.30
N SER A 184 9.19 -3.20 -9.45
CA SER A 184 9.36 -2.40 -10.66
C SER A 184 8.63 -1.06 -10.55
N THR A 185 9.02 -0.07 -11.36
CA THR A 185 8.49 1.30 -11.30
C THR A 185 6.96 1.38 -11.38
N ASP A 186 6.32 0.56 -12.21
CA ASP A 186 4.86 0.48 -12.34
C ASP A 186 4.20 -0.08 -11.08
N ILE A 187 4.85 -1.05 -10.40
CA ILE A 187 4.35 -1.61 -9.15
C ILE A 187 4.61 -0.66 -7.98
N ILE A 188 5.70 0.11 -7.98
CA ILE A 188 5.90 1.21 -7.02
C ILE A 188 4.78 2.25 -7.16
N TRP A 189 4.39 2.57 -8.39
CA TRP A 189 3.26 3.45 -8.65
C TRP A 189 1.95 2.89 -8.11
N SER A 190 1.62 1.66 -8.47
CA SER A 190 0.43 0.98 -7.96
C SER A 190 0.42 0.90 -6.42
N THR A 191 1.59 0.68 -5.81
CA THR A 191 1.80 0.65 -4.35
C THR A 191 1.53 2.01 -3.70
N ALA A 192 1.98 3.10 -4.33
CA ALA A 192 1.71 4.46 -3.87
C ALA A 192 0.22 4.79 -3.97
N VAL A 193 -0.42 4.46 -5.10
CA VAL A 193 -1.87 4.66 -5.32
C VAL A 193 -2.68 3.91 -4.28
N MET A 194 -2.43 2.62 -4.07
CA MET A 194 -3.18 1.85 -3.06
C MET A 194 -2.96 2.40 -1.65
N THR A 195 -1.77 2.93 -1.32
CA THR A 195 -1.52 3.57 -0.03
C THR A 195 -2.41 4.79 0.18
N VAL A 196 -2.49 5.65 -0.83
CA VAL A 196 -3.32 6.87 -0.80
C VAL A 196 -4.80 6.51 -0.75
N GLU A 197 -5.25 5.58 -1.59
CA GLU A 197 -6.66 5.15 -1.63
C GLU A 197 -7.09 4.44 -0.35
N MET A 198 -6.24 3.63 0.28
CA MET A 198 -6.53 3.03 1.59
C MET A 198 -6.79 4.10 2.65
N MET A 199 -6.05 5.21 2.66
CA MET A 199 -6.32 6.32 3.58
C MET A 199 -7.64 7.03 3.24
N LEU A 200 -7.88 7.36 1.96
CA LEU A 200 -9.05 8.13 1.52
C LEU A 200 -10.37 7.37 1.63
N ILE A 201 -10.40 6.06 1.34
CA ILE A 201 -11.63 5.27 1.44
C ILE A 201 -12.04 5.11 2.90
N ASN A 202 -11.06 4.89 3.79
CA ASN A 202 -11.34 4.78 5.22
C ASN A 202 -11.78 6.13 5.82
N ALA A 203 -11.23 7.25 5.35
CA ALA A 203 -11.70 8.60 5.71
C ALA A 203 -13.19 8.81 5.39
N LYS A 204 -13.64 8.41 4.20
CA LYS A 204 -15.07 8.50 3.82
C LYS A 204 -15.98 7.64 4.72
N ALA A 205 -15.51 6.45 5.09
CA ALA A 205 -16.24 5.56 5.98
C ALA A 205 -16.37 6.13 7.41
N TYR A 206 -15.29 6.71 7.94
CA TYR A 206 -15.29 7.42 9.23
C TYR A 206 -16.29 8.59 9.24
N ASN A 207 -16.29 9.41 8.19
CA ASN A 207 -17.25 10.52 8.07
C ASN A 207 -18.71 10.04 8.03
N THR A 208 -19.00 8.96 7.31
CA THR A 208 -20.37 8.44 7.19
C THR A 208 -20.84 7.87 8.53
N TYR A 209 -19.97 7.17 9.26
CA TYR A 209 -20.28 6.66 10.60
C TYR A 209 -20.55 7.81 11.58
N ASN A 210 -19.67 8.82 11.65
CA ASN A 210 -19.80 9.95 12.57
C ASN A 210 -21.02 10.84 12.24
N ALA A 211 -21.36 11.01 10.96
CA ALA A 211 -22.56 11.73 10.53
C ALA A 211 -23.86 10.98 10.87
N SER A 212 -23.83 9.64 10.91
CA SER A 212 -24.99 8.82 11.29
C SER A 212 -25.16 8.66 12.81
N GLY A 213 -24.07 8.75 13.58
CA GLY A 213 -24.08 8.63 15.05
C GLY A 213 -24.42 9.91 15.81
N SER A 214 -24.61 11.04 15.12
CA SER A 214 -24.96 12.34 15.69
C SER A 214 -26.48 12.65 15.65
N GLN A 215 -27.32 11.66 15.32
CA GLN A 215 -28.78 11.72 15.44
C GLN A 215 -29.36 10.77 16.51
N GLY A 216 -28.56 10.38 17.51
CA GLY A 216 -28.99 9.55 18.64
C GLY A 216 -29.19 10.35 19.92
#